data_AF-A0AAD4GM98-F1
#
_entry.id   AF-A0AAD4GM98-F1
#
_cell.length_a   1.000
_cell.length_b   1.000
_cell.length_c   1.000
_cell.angle_alpha   90.00
_cell.angle_beta   90.00
_cell.angle_gamma   90.00
#
_symmetry.space_group_name_H-M   'P 1'
#
loop_
_entity.id
_entity.type
_entity.pdbx_description
1 polymer ?
#
loop_
_entity_poly.entity_id
_entity_poly.type
_entity_poly.pdbx_seq_one_letter_code
_entity_poly.pdbx_strand_id
1 'polypeptide(L)'
;TIESFKSVKRTIREFRSDLESLIQVLANLREVIVQNKAEFAALKLPLLRCGKICKEFEEIINNCVTHSDGERRSFRDWAKLQYRGGDITNLRATLAGYKAMIGIALGGATFRQAAVTAGVLDEYKQMVEEAKSDLREHLENIDERLQSLLQRGSAHGRDSIDLNDTMEEKESTEQCLRICAQVAEFIEHS
;
A
#
# COMPACT_ATOMS: atom_id res chain seq x y z
N THR A 1 -1.45 -7.32 29.47
CA THR A 1 -1.00 -8.71 29.70
C THR A 1 0.30 -8.94 28.96
N ILE A 2 1.13 -9.92 29.33
CA ILE A 2 2.40 -10.22 28.64
C ILE A 2 2.17 -10.56 27.16
N GLU A 3 1.04 -11.17 26.81
CA GLU A 3 0.66 -11.51 25.43
C GLU A 3 0.43 -10.29 24.54
N SER A 4 -0.24 -9.24 25.04
CA SER A 4 -0.46 -8.01 24.28
C SER A 4 0.86 -7.32 23.92
N PHE A 5 1.86 -7.40 24.81
CA PHE A 5 3.19 -6.86 24.58
C PHE A 5 4.00 -7.65 23.54
N LYS A 6 3.88 -8.99 23.55
CA LYS A 6 4.49 -9.85 22.52
C LYS A 6 3.88 -9.59 21.14
N SER A 7 2.57 -9.41 21.08
CA SER A 7 1.83 -9.09 19.86
C SER A 7 2.31 -7.78 19.22
N VAL A 8 2.34 -6.68 19.99
CA VAL A 8 2.80 -5.37 19.49
C VAL A 8 4.23 -5.42 18.95
N LYS A 9 5.14 -6.11 19.65
CA LYS A 9 6.53 -6.27 19.17
C LYS A 9 6.62 -7.03 17.85
N ARG A 10 5.76 -8.02 17.63
CA ARG A 10 5.69 -8.77 16.38
C ARG A 10 5.22 -7.85 15.24
N THR A 11 4.11 -7.15 15.45
CA THR A 11 3.55 -6.22 14.46
C THR A 11 4.54 -5.13 14.05
N ILE A 12 5.32 -4.58 15.00
CA ILE A 12 6.37 -3.60 14.68
C ILE A 12 7.48 -4.20 13.80
N ARG A 13 7.91 -5.44 14.06
CA ARG A 13 8.94 -6.10 13.23
C ARG A 13 8.44 -6.37 11.83
N GLU A 14 7.21 -6.85 11.72
CA GLU A 14 6.60 -7.14 10.42
C GLU A 14 6.40 -5.85 9.62
N PHE A 15 5.91 -4.79 10.27
CA PHE A 15 5.82 -3.46 9.66
C PHE A 15 7.18 -2.92 9.17
N ARG A 16 8.26 -3.12 9.95
CA ARG A 16 9.61 -2.77 9.51
C ARG A 16 10.03 -3.54 8.25
N SER A 17 9.73 -4.83 8.20
CA SER A 17 9.98 -5.68 7.02
C SER A 17 9.20 -5.20 5.80
N ASP A 18 7.97 -4.73 5.99
CA ASP A 18 7.13 -4.17 4.93
C ASP A 18 7.75 -2.87 4.37
N LEU A 19 8.26 -1.99 5.24
CA LEU A 19 8.97 -0.77 4.85
C LEU A 19 10.29 -1.06 4.11
N GLU A 20 11.12 -1.98 4.63
CA GLU A 20 12.37 -2.39 3.99
C GLU A 20 12.11 -2.93 2.59
N SER A 21 11.05 -3.74 2.43
CA SER A 21 10.63 -4.25 1.14
C SER A 21 10.15 -3.17 0.18
N LEU A 22 9.38 -2.20 0.65
CA LEU A 22 8.90 -1.07 -0.16
C LEU A 22 10.07 -0.18 -0.61
N ILE A 23 11.04 0.07 0.26
CA ILE A 23 12.25 0.82 -0.08
C ILE A 23 13.02 0.09 -1.20
N GLN A 24 13.16 -1.23 -1.09
CA GLN A 24 13.84 -2.02 -2.13
C GLN A 24 13.15 -1.90 -3.49
N VAL A 25 11.81 -2.02 -3.53
CA VAL A 25 11.07 -1.94 -4.80
C VAL A 25 11.13 -0.53 -5.40
N LEU A 26 11.13 0.52 -4.56
CA LEU A 26 11.30 1.91 -4.99
C LEU A 26 12.72 2.18 -5.51
N ALA A 27 13.74 1.58 -4.90
CA ALA A 27 15.12 1.67 -5.37
C ALA A 27 15.26 1.05 -6.76
N ASN A 28 14.73 -0.16 -6.96
CA ASN A 28 14.73 -0.83 -8.27
C ASN A 28 13.97 0.02 -9.32
N LEU A 29 12.82 0.60 -8.96
CA LEU A 29 12.08 1.48 -9.87
C LEU A 29 12.91 2.69 -10.29
N ARG A 30 13.64 3.30 -9.36
CA ARG A 30 14.47 4.48 -9.65
C ARG A 30 15.56 4.19 -10.67
N GLU A 31 16.13 2.98 -10.66
CA GLU A 31 17.15 2.57 -11.63
C GLU A 31 16.57 2.44 -13.04
N VAL A 32 15.37 1.87 -13.17
CA VAL A 32 14.79 1.51 -14.48
C VAL A 32 13.94 2.65 -15.08
N ILE A 33 13.35 3.52 -14.25
CA ILE A 33 12.43 4.57 -14.71
C ILE A 33 13.10 5.64 -15.58
N VAL A 34 14.42 5.84 -15.43
CA VAL A 34 15.17 6.83 -16.23
C VAL A 34 15.18 6.45 -17.71
N GLN A 35 15.23 5.15 -18.01
CA GLN A 35 15.29 4.64 -19.37
C GLN A 35 13.89 4.41 -19.97
N ASN A 36 12.89 4.10 -19.12
CA ASN A 36 11.57 3.62 -19.57
C ASN A 36 10.40 4.47 -19.01
N LYS A 37 10.58 5.79 -18.94
CA LYS A 37 9.65 6.71 -18.26
C LYS A 37 8.19 6.61 -18.74
N ALA A 38 7.97 6.38 -20.03
CA ALA A 38 6.62 6.25 -20.60
C ALA A 38 5.89 5.01 -20.07
N GLU A 39 6.61 3.90 -19.86
CA GLU A 39 6.04 2.65 -19.36
C GLU A 39 5.56 2.74 -17.91
N PHE A 40 6.16 3.64 -17.13
CA PHE A 40 5.82 3.86 -15.73
C PHE A 40 4.91 5.07 -15.51
N ALA A 41 4.36 5.68 -16.56
CA ALA A 41 3.47 6.84 -16.43
C ALA A 41 2.28 6.57 -15.51
N ALA A 42 1.74 5.34 -15.55
CA ALA A 42 0.64 4.89 -14.70
C ALA A 42 0.98 4.85 -13.19
N LEU A 43 2.27 4.74 -12.83
CA LEU A 43 2.72 4.74 -11.42
C LEU A 43 2.76 6.14 -10.80
N LYS A 44 2.64 7.22 -11.59
CA LYS A 44 2.82 8.58 -11.08
C LYS A 44 1.90 8.89 -9.90
N LEU A 45 0.61 8.61 -10.05
CA LEU A 45 -0.39 8.85 -9.00
C LEU A 45 -0.18 7.91 -7.79
N PRO A 46 -0.01 6.59 -7.98
CA PRO A 46 0.33 5.67 -6.89
C PRO A 46 1.57 6.06 -6.08
N LEU A 47 2.65 6.50 -6.73
CA LEU A 47 3.89 6.90 -6.04
C LEU A 47 3.68 8.18 -5.23
N LEU A 48 2.94 9.15 -5.76
CA LEU A 48 2.59 10.36 -5.02
C LEU A 48 1.76 10.01 -3.78
N ARG A 49 0.81 9.09 -3.93
CA ARG A 49 -0.05 8.67 -2.82
C ARG A 49 0.72 7.87 -1.76
N CYS A 50 1.54 6.91 -2.19
CA CYS A 50 2.46 6.20 -1.31
C CYS A 50 3.35 7.17 -0.52
N GLY A 51 3.94 8.18 -1.18
CA GLY A 51 4.73 9.21 -0.52
C GLY A 51 3.95 10.05 0.48
N LYS A 52 2.69 10.41 0.18
CA LYS A 52 1.81 11.14 1.11
C LYS A 52 1.53 10.29 2.35
N ILE A 53 1.19 9.01 2.18
CA ILE A 53 0.89 8.09 3.27
C ILE A 53 2.11 7.85 4.15
N CYS A 54 3.30 7.68 3.55
CA CYS A 54 4.55 7.57 4.29
C CYS A 54 4.83 8.81 5.15
N LYS A 55 4.54 10.02 4.66
CA LYS A 55 4.68 11.27 5.43
C LYS A 55 3.66 11.40 6.56
N GLU A 56 2.37 11.16 6.26
CA GLU A 56 1.31 11.15 7.28
C GLU A 56 1.66 10.17 8.41
N PHE A 57 2.25 9.03 8.05
CA PHE A 57 2.65 8.03 9.02
C PHE A 57 3.93 8.40 9.79
N GLU A 58 4.92 9.02 9.15
CA GLU A 58 6.09 9.57 9.82
C GLU A 58 5.68 10.58 10.91
N GLU A 59 4.71 11.45 10.63
CA GLU A 59 4.15 12.39 11.61
C GLU A 59 3.52 11.65 12.81
N ILE A 60 2.77 10.58 12.55
CA ILE A 60 2.16 9.77 13.61
C ILE A 60 3.23 9.10 14.48
N ILE A 61 4.27 8.50 13.87
CA ILE A 61 5.40 7.94 14.61
C ILE A 61 6.04 9.01 15.48
N ASN A 62 6.35 10.18 14.91
CA ASN A 62 7.03 11.24 15.62
C ASN A 62 6.22 11.72 16.82
N ASN A 63 4.91 11.84 16.69
CA ASN A 63 3.99 12.18 17.79
C ASN A 63 3.94 11.12 18.91
N CYS A 64 4.11 9.83 18.57
CA CYS A 64 4.24 8.76 19.57
C CYS A 64 5.59 8.78 20.31
N VAL A 65 6.63 9.41 19.74
CA VAL A 65 7.99 9.40 20.28
C VAL A 65 8.32 10.68 21.06
N THR A 66 7.72 11.83 20.73
CA THR A 66 8.00 13.15 21.34
C THR A 66 7.52 13.33 22.77
N HIS A 67 6.47 12.61 23.23
CA HIS A 67 5.93 12.75 24.59
C HIS A 67 6.57 11.83 25.64
N SER A 68 7.57 11.01 25.26
CA SER A 68 8.20 10.04 26.17
C SER A 68 9.47 10.63 26.80
N ASP A 69 9.39 10.96 28.09
CA ASP A 69 10.55 11.34 28.90
C ASP A 69 11.59 10.19 28.92
N GLY A 70 12.74 10.46 28.31
CA GLY A 70 14.04 9.78 28.49
C GLY A 70 14.18 8.31 28.09
N GLU A 71 13.46 7.37 28.70
CA GLU A 71 13.93 5.97 28.74
C GLU A 71 12.85 4.89 28.58
N ARG A 72 11.57 5.28 28.44
CA ARG A 72 10.49 4.33 28.11
C ARG A 72 9.67 4.87 26.96
N ARG A 73 10.19 4.74 25.73
CA ARG A 73 9.41 4.86 24.48
C ARG A 73 8.18 3.96 24.66
N SER A 74 7.02 4.56 24.92
CA SER A 74 5.86 3.83 25.38
C SER A 74 5.35 2.95 24.23
N PHE A 75 5.73 1.67 24.24
CA PHE A 75 5.16 0.64 23.35
C PHE A 75 3.62 0.59 23.40
N ARG A 76 3.02 1.15 24.46
CA ARG A 76 1.56 1.30 24.60
C ARG A 76 1.00 2.32 23.61
N ASP A 77 1.78 3.31 23.19
CA ASP A 77 1.32 4.36 22.28
C ASP A 77 1.24 3.83 20.84
N TRP A 78 2.07 2.85 20.49
CA TRP A 78 1.96 2.09 19.24
C TRP A 78 0.67 1.26 19.17
N ALA A 79 0.21 0.71 20.30
CA ALA A 79 -1.07 -0.01 20.36
C ALA A 79 -2.29 0.92 20.23
N LYS A 80 -2.09 2.23 20.37
CA LYS A 80 -3.10 3.27 20.17
C LYS A 80 -2.94 4.00 18.83
N LEU A 81 -2.00 3.56 18.01
CA LEU A 81 -1.70 4.19 16.74
C LEU A 81 -2.90 3.99 15.82
N GLN A 82 -3.65 5.08 15.63
CA GLN A 82 -4.77 5.13 14.71
C GLN A 82 -4.34 5.90 13.47
N TYR A 83 -4.49 5.27 12.32
CA TYR A 83 -4.34 5.92 11.02
C TYR A 83 -5.68 5.88 10.30
N ARG A 84 -6.27 7.05 10.07
CA ARG A 84 -7.55 7.22 9.35
C ARG A 84 -8.69 6.32 9.88
N GLY A 85 -8.73 6.11 11.20
CA GLY A 85 -9.71 5.26 11.88
C GLY A 85 -9.37 3.78 11.91
N GLY A 86 -8.32 3.33 11.20
CA GLY A 86 -7.77 1.97 11.26
C GLY A 86 -6.53 1.86 12.15
N ASP A 87 -6.05 0.64 12.37
CA ASP A 87 -4.84 0.37 13.16
C ASP A 87 -3.59 0.17 12.28
N ILE A 88 -2.45 -0.18 12.89
CA ILE A 88 -1.20 -0.46 12.19
C ILE A 88 -1.33 -1.59 11.13
N THR A 89 -2.31 -2.48 11.25
CA THR A 89 -2.57 -3.55 10.29
C THR A 89 -3.13 -2.98 8.99
N ASN A 90 -4.04 -2.00 9.08
CA ASN A 90 -4.56 -1.31 7.88
C ASN A 90 -3.43 -0.63 7.11
N LEU A 91 -2.52 0.05 7.82
CA LEU A 91 -1.36 0.67 7.20
C LEU A 91 -0.46 -0.35 6.49
N ARG A 92 -0.20 -1.49 7.15
CA ARG A 92 0.59 -2.58 6.55
C ARG A 92 -0.03 -3.08 5.26
N ALA A 93 -1.35 -3.29 5.25
CA ALA A 93 -2.08 -3.69 4.05
C ALA A 93 -1.94 -2.64 2.93
N THR A 94 -2.09 -1.35 3.26
CA THR A 94 -1.90 -0.26 2.30
C THR A 94 -0.48 -0.24 1.72
N LEU A 95 0.56 -0.37 2.55
CA LEU A 95 1.95 -0.42 2.08
C LEU A 95 2.22 -1.66 1.22
N ALA A 96 1.66 -2.81 1.60
CA ALA A 96 1.76 -4.05 0.82
C ALA A 96 1.14 -3.86 -0.58
N GLY A 97 -0.03 -3.21 -0.66
CA GLY A 97 -0.68 -2.88 -1.94
C GLY A 97 0.21 -2.00 -2.84
N TYR A 98 0.83 -0.95 -2.30
CA TYR A 98 1.76 -0.12 -3.08
C TYR A 98 3.01 -0.89 -3.51
N LYS A 99 3.59 -1.70 -2.62
CA LYS A 99 4.73 -2.55 -2.95
C LYS A 99 4.39 -3.50 -4.12
N ALA A 100 3.25 -4.19 -4.02
CA ALA A 100 2.78 -5.11 -5.06
C ALA A 100 2.61 -4.39 -6.40
N MET A 101 1.97 -3.23 -6.40
CA MET A 101 1.75 -2.44 -7.61
C MET A 101 3.05 -2.01 -8.28
N ILE A 102 4.02 -1.51 -7.51
CA ILE A 102 5.33 -1.12 -8.06
C ILE A 102 6.08 -2.35 -8.58
N GLY A 103 6.01 -3.47 -7.86
CA GLY A 103 6.61 -4.74 -8.29
C GLY A 103 6.03 -5.26 -9.60
N ILE A 104 4.71 -5.18 -9.77
CA ILE A 104 4.02 -5.53 -11.03
C ILE A 104 4.49 -4.61 -12.15
N ALA A 105 4.47 -3.29 -11.96
CA ALA A 105 4.91 -2.38 -13.01
C ALA A 105 6.38 -2.62 -13.42
N LEU A 106 7.27 -2.91 -12.46
CA LEU A 106 8.66 -3.28 -12.70
C LEU A 106 8.80 -4.60 -13.45
N GLY A 107 8.04 -5.62 -13.04
CA GLY A 107 7.99 -6.90 -13.72
C GLY A 107 7.57 -6.70 -15.16
N GLY A 108 6.43 -6.05 -15.41
CA GLY A 108 5.89 -5.80 -16.74
C GLY A 108 6.88 -5.09 -17.68
N ALA A 109 7.60 -4.08 -17.18
CA ALA A 109 8.66 -3.43 -17.94
C ALA A 109 9.84 -4.36 -18.24
N THR A 110 10.24 -5.20 -17.28
CA THR A 110 11.31 -6.19 -17.45
C THR A 110 10.92 -7.27 -18.48
N PHE A 111 9.66 -7.76 -18.44
CA PHE A 111 9.15 -8.74 -19.41
C PHE A 111 9.12 -8.19 -20.83
N ARG A 112 8.78 -6.91 -21.00
CA ARG A 112 8.79 -6.26 -22.32
C ARG A 112 10.20 -6.10 -22.91
N GLN A 113 11.24 -6.14 -22.09
CA GLN A 113 12.63 -5.91 -22.53
C GLN A 113 13.49 -7.18 -22.65
N ALA A 114 13.11 -8.27 -21.97
CA ALA A 114 13.90 -9.51 -21.93
C ALA A 114 13.19 -10.68 -22.63
N ALA A 115 13.96 -11.57 -23.27
CA ALA A 115 13.47 -12.90 -23.64
C ALA A 115 13.35 -13.75 -22.36
N VAL A 116 12.15 -13.86 -21.80
CA VAL A 116 11.94 -14.45 -20.48
C VAL A 116 11.74 -15.97 -20.54
N THR A 117 12.31 -16.70 -19.58
CA THR A 117 12.10 -18.15 -19.40
C THR A 117 10.71 -18.42 -18.82
N ALA A 118 10.06 -19.51 -19.25
CA ALA A 118 8.68 -19.84 -18.86
C ALA A 118 8.44 -19.89 -17.33
N GLY A 119 9.43 -20.28 -16.52
CA GLY A 119 9.30 -20.31 -15.06
C GLY A 119 9.16 -18.93 -14.40
N VAL A 120 9.90 -17.93 -14.89
CA VAL A 120 9.80 -16.54 -14.40
C VAL A 120 8.47 -15.90 -14.81
N LEU A 121 7.91 -16.32 -15.95
CA LEU A 121 6.60 -15.89 -16.41
C LEU A 121 5.48 -16.43 -15.50
N ASP A 122 5.56 -17.69 -15.08
CA ASP A 122 4.54 -18.28 -14.20
C ASP A 122 4.58 -17.73 -12.77
N GLU A 123 5.76 -17.49 -12.20
CA GLU A 123 5.90 -16.80 -10.90
C GLU A 123 5.29 -15.39 -10.95
N TYR A 124 5.46 -14.71 -12.08
CA TYR A 124 4.91 -13.38 -12.26
C TYR A 124 3.39 -13.38 -12.48
N LYS A 125 2.84 -14.36 -13.21
CA LYS A 125 1.38 -14.57 -13.28
C LYS A 125 0.79 -14.77 -11.90
N GLN A 126 1.44 -15.61 -11.08
CA GLN A 126 1.00 -15.85 -9.70
C GLN A 126 0.99 -14.55 -8.89
N MET A 127 2.06 -13.75 -8.97
CA MET A 127 2.14 -12.46 -8.28
C MET A 127 1.05 -11.48 -8.72
N VAL A 128 0.71 -11.45 -10.01
CA VAL A 128 -0.36 -10.60 -10.56
C VAL A 128 -1.74 -11.04 -10.06
N GLU A 129 -2.00 -12.34 -9.98
CA GLU A 129 -3.27 -12.86 -9.46
C GLU A 129 -3.41 -12.67 -7.95
N GLU A 130 -2.34 -12.88 -7.17
CA GLU A 130 -2.32 -12.56 -5.74
C GLU A 130 -2.62 -11.07 -5.50
N ALA A 131 -1.94 -10.18 -6.23
CA ALA A 131 -2.17 -8.74 -6.11
C ALA A 131 -3.60 -8.33 -6.53
N LYS A 132 -4.20 -8.98 -7.54
CA LYS A 132 -5.61 -8.75 -7.91
C LYS A 132 -6.55 -9.18 -6.80
N SER A 133 -6.29 -10.31 -6.16
CA SER A 133 -7.08 -10.79 -5.02
C SER A 133 -7.05 -9.77 -3.87
N ASP A 134 -5.85 -9.36 -3.47
CA ASP A 134 -5.66 -8.40 -2.37
C ASP A 134 -6.31 -7.05 -2.67
N LEU A 135 -6.19 -6.56 -3.91
CA LEU A 135 -6.81 -5.31 -4.34
C LEU A 135 -8.35 -5.39 -4.37
N ARG A 136 -8.93 -6.56 -4.70
CA ARG A 136 -10.39 -6.76 -4.65
C ARG A 136 -10.89 -6.76 -3.21
N GLU A 137 -10.22 -7.46 -2.31
CA GLU A 137 -10.57 -7.45 -0.88
C GLU A 137 -10.44 -6.03 -0.31
N HIS A 138 -9.40 -5.30 -0.70
CA HIS A 138 -9.25 -3.90 -0.29
C HIS A 138 -10.37 -3.00 -0.85
N LEU A 139 -10.78 -3.21 -2.11
CA LEU A 139 -11.88 -2.46 -2.72
C LEU A 139 -13.21 -2.72 -2.00
N GLU A 140 -13.48 -3.97 -1.62
CA GLU A 140 -14.66 -4.32 -0.81
C GLU A 140 -14.64 -3.60 0.54
N ASN A 141 -13.49 -3.57 1.22
CA ASN A 141 -13.35 -2.83 2.47
C ASN A 141 -13.56 -1.31 2.31
N ILE A 142 -13.08 -0.73 1.21
CA ILE A 142 -13.31 0.68 0.89
C ILE A 142 -14.80 0.95 0.65
N ASP A 143 -15.48 0.07 -0.07
CA ASP A 143 -16.92 0.20 -0.34
C ASP A 143 -17.75 0.09 0.95
N GLU A 144 -17.39 -0.81 1.88
CA GLU A 144 -18.00 -0.90 3.21
C GLU A 144 -17.80 0.40 4.02
N ARG A 145 -16.58 0.94 4.01
CA ARG A 145 -16.26 2.22 4.67
C ARG A 145 -17.07 3.36 4.07
N LEU A 146 -17.18 3.42 2.73
CA LEU A 146 -17.97 4.44 2.03
C LEU A 146 -19.46 4.37 2.41
N GLN A 147 -20.03 3.17 2.42
CA GLN A 147 -21.42 2.97 2.85
C GLN A 147 -21.65 3.41 4.30
N SER A 148 -20.72 3.11 5.21
CA SER A 148 -20.81 3.52 6.61
C SER A 148 -20.78 5.05 6.77
N LEU A 149 -19.97 5.75 5.97
CA LEU A 149 -19.87 7.21 5.98
C LEU A 149 -21.15 7.86 5.42
N LEU A 150 -21.70 7.30 4.34
CA LEU A 150 -22.96 7.77 3.75
C LEU A 150 -24.15 7.58 4.70
N GLN A 151 -24.22 6.47 5.42
CA GLN A 151 -25.29 6.21 6.41
C GLN A 151 -25.22 7.12 7.64
N ARG A 152 -24.02 7.56 8.04
CA ARG A 152 -23.84 8.47 9.19
C ARG A 152 -24.34 9.89 8.94
N GLY A 153 -24.58 10.26 7.68
CA GLY A 153 -25.09 11.58 7.28
C GLY A 153 -24.05 12.69 7.45
N SER A 154 -23.91 13.55 6.44
CA SER A 154 -22.94 14.65 6.42
C SER A 154 -23.37 15.79 7.37
N ALA A 155 -23.20 15.58 8.68
CA ALA A 155 -23.49 16.58 9.71
C ALA A 155 -22.23 17.37 10.13
N HIS A 156 -21.02 16.91 9.75
CA HIS A 156 -19.74 17.53 10.11
C HIS A 156 -18.78 17.62 8.91
N GLY A 157 -18.05 18.74 8.80
CA GLY A 157 -17.06 18.95 7.75
C GLY A 157 -15.91 17.91 7.73
N ARG A 158 -15.66 17.22 8.85
CA ARG A 158 -14.69 16.11 8.93
C ARG A 158 -15.17 14.87 8.15
N ASP A 159 -16.46 14.55 8.20
CA ASP A 159 -17.02 13.41 7.45
C ASP A 159 -16.99 13.67 5.94
N SER A 160 -17.09 14.94 5.51
CA SER A 160 -16.92 15.31 4.09
C SER A 160 -15.49 15.12 3.59
N ILE A 161 -14.48 15.37 4.43
CA ILE A 161 -13.07 15.14 4.09
C ILE A 161 -12.78 13.64 4.02
N ASP A 162 -13.25 12.88 5.01
CA ASP A 162 -13.10 11.41 5.04
C ASP A 162 -13.82 10.74 3.86
N LEU A 163 -14.98 11.27 3.42
CA LEU A 163 -15.68 10.79 2.23
C LEU A 163 -14.85 11.01 0.95
N ASN A 164 -14.33 12.22 0.74
CA ASN A 164 -13.53 12.54 -0.44
C ASN A 164 -12.24 11.69 -0.49
N ASP A 165 -11.56 11.55 0.65
CA ASP A 165 -10.37 10.73 0.76
C ASP A 165 -10.66 9.24 0.49
N THR A 166 -11.80 8.72 0.95
CA THR A 166 -12.22 7.33 0.69
C THR A 166 -12.56 7.13 -0.78
N MET A 167 -13.14 8.12 -1.46
CA MET A 167 -13.38 8.08 -2.90
C MET A 167 -12.09 8.11 -3.72
N GLU A 168 -11.11 8.93 -3.32
CA GLU A 168 -9.78 8.92 -3.95
C GLU A 168 -9.07 7.57 -3.76
N GLU A 169 -9.19 6.96 -2.58
CA GLU A 169 -8.65 5.63 -2.29
C GLU A 169 -9.30 4.57 -3.19
N LYS A 170 -10.63 4.63 -3.37
CA LYS A 170 -11.37 3.77 -4.28
C LYS A 170 -10.87 3.89 -5.72
N GLU A 171 -10.81 5.11 -6.25
CA GLU A 171 -10.39 5.37 -7.63
C GLU A 171 -8.96 4.87 -7.87
N SER A 172 -8.06 5.07 -6.88
CA SER A 172 -6.71 4.54 -6.92
C SER A 172 -6.71 3.02 -6.99
N THR A 173 -7.46 2.34 -6.12
CA THR A 173 -7.53 0.86 -6.09
C THR A 173 -8.09 0.29 -7.39
N GLU A 174 -9.11 0.91 -7.97
CA GLU A 174 -9.66 0.54 -9.28
C GLU A 174 -8.63 0.73 -10.41
N GLN A 175 -7.83 1.79 -10.38
CA GLN A 175 -6.72 2.00 -11.31
C GLN A 175 -5.69 0.87 -11.22
N CYS A 176 -5.39 0.40 -10.00
CA CYS A 176 -4.46 -0.71 -9.79
C CYS A 176 -4.99 -2.00 -10.41
N LEU A 177 -6.28 -2.29 -10.21
CA LEU A 177 -6.93 -3.45 -10.82
C LEU A 177 -6.89 -3.39 -12.35
N ARG A 178 -7.08 -2.20 -12.96
CA ARG A 178 -6.92 -2.00 -14.41
C ARG A 178 -5.49 -2.33 -14.87
N ILE A 179 -4.47 -1.90 -14.15
CA ILE A 179 -3.06 -2.18 -14.47
C ILE A 179 -2.79 -3.69 -14.39
N CYS A 180 -3.25 -4.35 -13.32
CA CYS A 180 -3.10 -5.80 -13.18
C CYS A 180 -3.79 -6.57 -14.31
N ALA A 181 -4.96 -6.10 -14.78
CA ALA A 181 -5.65 -6.70 -15.92
C ALA A 181 -4.87 -6.53 -17.24
N GLN A 182 -4.36 -5.33 -17.53
CA GLN A 182 -3.55 -5.08 -18.72
C GLN A 182 -2.26 -5.90 -18.75
N VAL A 183 -1.62 -6.06 -17.59
CA VAL A 183 -0.43 -6.90 -17.44
C VAL A 183 -0.77 -8.37 -17.65
N ALA A 184 -1.87 -8.86 -17.08
CA ALA A 184 -2.31 -10.24 -17.27
C ALA A 184 -2.61 -10.53 -18.76
N GLU A 185 -3.31 -9.63 -19.44
CA GLU A 185 -3.62 -9.76 -20.87
C GLU A 185 -2.34 -9.78 -21.72
N PHE A 186 -1.36 -8.92 -21.43
CA PHE A 186 -0.07 -8.94 -22.12
C PHE A 186 0.67 -10.27 -21.95
N ILE A 187 0.63 -10.85 -20.75
CA ILE A 187 1.25 -12.15 -20.46
C ILE A 187 0.55 -13.30 -21.20
N GLU A 188 -0.78 -13.30 -21.31
CA GLU A 188 -1.52 -14.35 -22.03
C GLU A 188 -1.23 -14.35 -23.54
N HIS A 189 -0.80 -13.22 -24.10
CA HIS A 189 -0.53 -13.04 -25.53
C HIS A 189 0.97 -12.97 -25.88
N SER A 190 1.87 -13.18 -24.90
CA SER A 190 3.34 -13.25 -25.08
C SER A 190 3.83 -14.69 -25.17
#